data_AF-A0A3D2N5K5-F1
#
_entry.id   AF-A0A3D2N5K5-F1
#
_cell.length_a   1.000
_cell.length_b   1.000
_cell.length_c   1.000
_cell.angle_alpha   90.00
_cell.angle_beta   90.00
_cell.angle_gamma   90.00
#
_symmetry.space_group_name_H-M   'P 1'
#
loop_
_entity.id
_entity.type
_entity.pdbx_description
1 polymer ?
#
loop_
_entity_poly.entity_id
_entity_poly.type
_entity_poly.pdbx_seq_one_letter_code
_entity_poly.pdbx_strand_id
1 'polypeptide(L)'
;MNAILRRTTTMLCAAAVMASSAALGEMSANVDGTGLFGGAIKADAAETYQSPYASLVTNAETVTFNGHEWFVIADDSTSVKSGTLTLLAKGTEFGVSNFNPRGSNGEYSNAYAGSTVAGLFDAMTAENGEFYDVASAIQTVTLENTGEMGAEGNIDAKFYLITKEEADALPDSIRILNFEKSEYCGAWWLRTAVHKNCAAYVFGVANNHGGKPRQAGESGVDGASSMIFGIRPAFKLDLSKVTLSDHEFTLDPVTDYTLTIPAKFDIANSGWNEIGDISASGTLEDGKKLVVSAESENGWALKSGEYSIGYTMKNAETDTAAADTWEFTTLPASQKIGVDVEEYRGKPAGSYTDTVTFTASVTSANPYAAANVNDVVSFGGFDWYVIDKRDDGVTLLMKDNLMNKAYNDSSANVTWEACTLRTFLNDEFYNSFSDDDKAKIALTHNTNPNNPEGDSISGGNDTDDYIYLLSIDEANALDNSIRANGSWWWLRSPGIYSFVAALVDGDGSVITLGGVVDDTERGVRPVLNLKF
;
A
#
# COMPACT_ATOMS: atom_id res chain seq x y z
N MET A 1 7.60 -29.02 -22.54
CA MET A 1 6.24 -28.55 -22.16
C MET A 1 6.37 -28.06 -20.74
N ASN A 2 5.86 -26.87 -20.42
CA ASN A 2 5.94 -26.28 -19.08
C ASN A 2 4.58 -26.42 -18.39
N ALA A 3 4.57 -26.63 -17.08
CA ALA A 3 3.35 -26.61 -16.28
C ALA A 3 3.10 -25.18 -15.81
N ILE A 4 1.84 -24.72 -15.88
CA ILE A 4 1.43 -23.37 -15.48
C ILE A 4 0.51 -23.50 -14.26
N LEU A 5 0.92 -22.92 -13.15
CA LEU A 5 0.07 -22.78 -11.97
C LEU A 5 -0.39 -21.31 -11.88
N ARG A 6 -1.71 -21.10 -11.85
CA ARG A 6 -2.32 -19.78 -11.60
C ARG A 6 -2.99 -19.80 -10.25
N ARG A 7 -2.68 -18.82 -9.40
CA ARG A 7 -3.41 -18.60 -8.15
C ARG A 7 -4.08 -17.23 -8.21
N THR A 8 -5.38 -17.24 -8.45
CA THR A 8 -6.22 -16.06 -8.25
C THR A 8 -6.67 -16.09 -6.80
N THR A 9 -6.24 -15.15 -5.96
CA THR A 9 -6.79 -15.00 -4.62
C THR A 9 -8.19 -14.38 -4.73
N THR A 10 -9.19 -15.20 -5.02
CA THR A 10 -10.57 -14.89 -4.60
C THR A 10 -10.73 -15.51 -3.22
N MET A 11 -10.76 -14.69 -2.17
CA MET A 11 -11.03 -15.20 -0.82
C MET A 11 -12.42 -15.82 -0.79
N LEU A 12 -12.48 -17.09 -0.42
CA LEU A 12 -13.69 -17.79 -0.02
C LEU A 12 -14.24 -17.09 1.23
N CYS A 13 -15.21 -16.19 1.09
CA CYS A 13 -16.10 -15.87 2.19
C CYS A 13 -17.08 -17.03 2.37
N ALA A 14 -17.26 -17.46 3.62
CA ALA A 14 -18.26 -18.44 4.00
C ALA A 14 -19.63 -18.00 3.48
N ALA A 15 -20.16 -18.70 2.48
CA ALA A 15 -21.52 -18.53 2.02
C ALA A 15 -22.47 -19.03 3.11
N ALA A 16 -22.91 -18.11 3.97
CA ALA A 16 -24.21 -18.25 4.61
C ALA A 16 -25.27 -18.36 3.50
N VAL A 17 -26.02 -19.45 3.57
CA VAL A 17 -27.12 -19.78 2.67
C VAL A 17 -28.27 -18.78 2.85
N MET A 18 -28.93 -18.46 1.72
CA MET A 18 -30.22 -17.76 1.51
C MET A 18 -30.11 -16.27 1.15
N ALA A 19 -30.76 -15.75 0.10
CA ALA A 19 -31.58 -16.31 -0.97
C ALA A 19 -31.66 -15.21 -2.06
N SER A 20 -31.64 -15.58 -3.33
CA SER A 20 -31.85 -14.65 -4.44
C SER A 20 -33.27 -14.07 -4.38
N SER A 21 -33.40 -12.75 -4.25
CA SER A 21 -34.65 -12.04 -4.54
C SER A 21 -34.78 -11.80 -6.05
N ALA A 22 -35.18 -12.84 -6.78
CA ALA A 22 -35.70 -12.68 -8.13
C ALA A 22 -37.21 -12.90 -8.12
N ALA A 23 -37.95 -11.86 -8.53
CA ALA A 23 -39.36 -11.87 -8.92
C ALA A 23 -40.38 -12.34 -7.86
N LEU A 24 -40.93 -11.38 -7.09
CA LEU A 24 -42.29 -11.49 -6.57
C LEU A 24 -43.27 -11.25 -7.72
N GLY A 25 -43.51 -12.28 -8.53
CA GLY A 25 -44.75 -12.46 -9.26
C GLY A 25 -45.76 -13.11 -8.33
N GLU A 26 -46.97 -12.54 -8.25
CA GLU A 26 -48.08 -13.05 -7.45
C GLU A 26 -48.33 -14.55 -7.70
N MET A 27 -48.19 -15.37 -6.66
CA MET A 27 -48.86 -16.66 -6.59
C MET A 27 -49.35 -16.89 -5.16
N SER A 28 -50.66 -16.80 -4.98
CA SER A 28 -51.35 -17.32 -3.80
C SER A 28 -51.22 -18.85 -3.77
N ALA A 29 -50.71 -19.40 -2.68
CA ALA A 29 -50.94 -20.81 -2.35
C ALA A 29 -51.14 -20.95 -0.84
N ASN A 30 -52.40 -21.21 -0.51
CA ASN A 30 -52.92 -21.57 0.80
C ASN A 30 -52.43 -22.99 1.17
N VAL A 31 -51.80 -23.18 2.32
CA VAL A 31 -51.58 -24.52 2.90
C VAL A 31 -51.70 -24.47 4.42
N ASP A 32 -52.85 -24.94 4.91
CA ASP A 32 -53.04 -25.49 6.25
C ASP A 32 -52.09 -26.68 6.50
N GLY A 33 -51.52 -26.82 7.70
CA GLY A 33 -50.88 -28.08 8.08
C GLY A 33 -49.87 -28.02 9.22
N THR A 34 -50.39 -28.13 10.44
CA THR A 34 -49.75 -28.48 11.72
C THR A 34 -48.51 -29.40 11.68
N GLY A 35 -47.53 -29.15 12.57
CA GLY A 35 -46.59 -30.18 13.07
C GLY A 35 -45.26 -29.64 13.62
N LEU A 36 -45.22 -29.16 14.88
CA LEU A 36 -44.53 -29.83 16.01
C LEU A 36 -43.01 -30.08 15.84
N PHE A 37 -42.18 -29.11 16.25
CA PHE A 37 -41.04 -29.27 17.18
C PHE A 37 -40.63 -27.87 17.67
N GLY A 38 -41.16 -27.48 18.84
CA GLY A 38 -40.88 -26.20 19.47
C GLY A 38 -39.59 -26.24 20.28
N GLY A 39 -38.51 -25.72 19.69
CA GLY A 39 -37.34 -25.21 20.40
C GLY A 39 -37.06 -23.81 19.86
N ALA A 40 -37.44 -22.78 20.61
CA ALA A 40 -37.18 -21.40 20.21
C ALA A 40 -35.67 -21.14 20.25
N ILE A 41 -35.01 -21.19 19.09
CA ILE A 41 -33.76 -20.47 18.90
C ILE A 41 -34.14 -19.00 18.90
N LYS A 42 -33.85 -18.29 19.99
CA LYS A 42 -33.78 -16.83 19.94
C LYS A 42 -32.65 -16.51 18.97
N ALA A 43 -32.98 -16.00 17.80
CA ALA A 43 -32.01 -15.31 16.99
C ALA A 43 -31.52 -14.12 17.82
N ASP A 44 -30.25 -14.15 18.22
CA ASP A 44 -29.57 -12.93 18.66
C ASP A 44 -29.70 -11.90 17.53
N ALA A 45 -30.04 -10.66 17.91
CA ALA A 45 -30.11 -9.57 16.96
C ALA A 45 -28.76 -9.49 16.23
N ALA A 46 -28.78 -9.58 14.89
CA ALA A 46 -27.59 -9.38 14.09
C ALA A 46 -26.98 -8.02 14.48
N GLU A 47 -25.74 -8.02 14.96
CA GLU A 47 -24.99 -6.78 15.14
C GLU A 47 -24.93 -6.07 13.79
N THR A 48 -25.58 -4.90 13.70
CA THR A 48 -25.57 -4.07 12.50
C THR A 48 -24.15 -3.53 12.31
N TYR A 49 -23.54 -3.81 11.15
CA TYR A 49 -22.24 -3.25 10.78
C TYR A 49 -22.24 -1.73 10.95
N GLN A 50 -21.32 -1.22 11.77
CA GLN A 50 -21.08 0.20 11.94
C GLN A 50 -19.87 0.58 11.09
N SER A 51 -20.13 1.31 10.00
CA SER A 51 -19.07 1.76 9.12
C SER A 51 -18.11 2.72 9.84
N PRO A 52 -16.78 2.50 9.75
CA PRO A 52 -15.79 3.45 10.25
C PRO A 52 -15.71 4.72 9.39
N TYR A 53 -16.28 4.71 8.18
CA TYR A 53 -16.28 5.85 7.25
C TYR A 53 -17.46 6.79 7.48
N ALA A 54 -18.46 6.38 8.28
CA ALA A 54 -19.67 7.15 8.50
C ALA A 54 -19.36 8.56 9.05
N SER A 55 -18.36 8.69 9.92
CA SER A 55 -17.94 9.99 10.46
C SER A 55 -17.35 10.91 9.39
N LEU A 56 -16.66 10.35 8.38
CA LEU A 56 -16.09 11.13 7.28
C LEU A 56 -17.20 11.87 6.51
N VAL A 57 -18.33 11.18 6.29
CA VAL A 57 -19.52 11.76 5.66
C VAL A 57 -20.18 12.77 6.58
N THR A 58 -20.49 12.40 7.83
CA THR A 58 -21.26 13.28 8.73
C THR A 58 -20.52 14.56 9.11
N ASN A 59 -19.19 14.49 9.20
CA ASN A 59 -18.35 15.63 9.58
C ASN A 59 -17.83 16.42 8.38
N ALA A 60 -18.13 15.99 7.15
CA ALA A 60 -17.55 16.54 5.92
C ALA A 60 -16.00 16.58 5.97
N GLU A 61 -15.39 15.51 6.52
CA GLU A 61 -13.93 15.37 6.54
C GLU A 61 -13.40 15.03 5.15
N THR A 62 -12.12 15.33 4.95
CA THR A 62 -11.44 15.13 3.68
C THR A 62 -10.46 13.96 3.77
N VAL A 63 -10.34 13.24 2.67
CA VAL A 63 -9.36 12.18 2.47
C VAL A 63 -8.49 12.49 1.26
N THR A 64 -7.28 11.96 1.23
CA THR A 64 -6.38 12.07 0.08
C THR A 64 -6.47 10.79 -0.76
N PHE A 65 -6.50 10.93 -2.09
CA PHE A 65 -6.36 9.81 -3.03
C PHE A 65 -5.70 10.32 -4.31
N ASN A 66 -4.65 9.62 -4.74
CA ASN A 66 -3.82 10.01 -5.90
C ASN A 66 -3.26 11.45 -5.79
N GLY A 67 -2.90 11.88 -4.58
CA GLY A 67 -2.39 13.24 -4.33
C GLY A 67 -3.42 14.37 -4.32
N HIS A 68 -4.71 14.05 -4.50
CA HIS A 68 -5.81 15.03 -4.44
C HIS A 68 -6.63 14.88 -3.17
N GLU A 69 -7.17 16.00 -2.67
CA GLU A 69 -8.11 16.00 -1.54
C GLU A 69 -9.56 15.83 -2.00
N TRP A 70 -10.29 14.95 -1.32
CA TRP A 70 -11.67 14.58 -1.63
C TRP A 70 -12.55 14.66 -0.39
N PHE A 71 -13.78 15.15 -0.56
CA PHE A 71 -14.84 14.94 0.42
C PHE A 71 -15.45 13.55 0.23
N VAL A 72 -15.72 12.85 1.33
CA VAL A 72 -16.55 11.63 1.29
C VAL A 72 -18.02 12.06 1.39
N ILE A 73 -18.79 11.88 0.32
CA ILE A 73 -20.17 12.38 0.22
C ILE A 73 -21.25 11.30 0.33
N ALA A 74 -20.87 10.02 0.18
CA ALA A 74 -21.74 8.89 0.48
C ALA A 74 -20.91 7.68 0.92
N ASP A 75 -21.48 6.89 1.82
CA ASP A 75 -20.88 5.67 2.36
C ASP A 75 -21.83 4.49 2.06
N ASP A 76 -21.49 3.74 1.02
CA ASP A 76 -22.16 2.49 0.64
C ASP A 76 -21.30 1.28 1.07
N SER A 77 -20.50 1.41 2.13
CA SER A 77 -19.68 0.31 2.64
C SER A 77 -20.54 -0.76 3.30
N THR A 78 -20.15 -2.01 3.08
CA THR A 78 -20.74 -3.19 3.74
C THR A 78 -19.75 -3.88 4.67
N SER A 79 -18.46 -3.53 4.54
CA SER A 79 -17.38 -3.82 5.47
C SER A 79 -16.25 -2.81 5.25
N VAL A 80 -15.20 -2.87 6.07
CA VAL A 80 -13.98 -2.05 5.91
C VAL A 80 -13.28 -2.31 4.56
N LYS A 81 -13.57 -3.44 3.89
CA LYS A 81 -12.96 -3.84 2.60
C LYS A 81 -13.99 -4.25 1.53
N SER A 82 -15.24 -3.79 1.66
CA SER A 82 -16.30 -4.10 0.67
C SER A 82 -17.35 -3.01 0.59
N GLY A 83 -17.90 -2.83 -0.61
CA GLY A 83 -18.75 -1.69 -0.93
C GLY A 83 -17.92 -0.52 -1.45
N THR A 84 -18.52 0.66 -1.45
CA THR A 84 -17.90 1.85 -2.06
C THR A 84 -18.06 3.09 -1.22
N LEU A 85 -17.11 4.02 -1.35
CA LEU A 85 -17.30 5.40 -0.93
C LEU A 85 -17.48 6.28 -2.16
N THR A 86 -18.38 7.26 -2.11
CA THR A 86 -18.49 8.28 -3.16
C THR A 86 -17.67 9.49 -2.75
N LEU A 87 -16.66 9.81 -3.55
CA LEU A 87 -15.73 10.92 -3.32
C LEU A 87 -16.07 12.08 -4.25
N LEU A 88 -15.95 13.32 -3.76
CA LEU A 88 -16.14 14.56 -4.52
C LEU A 88 -14.94 15.48 -4.33
N ALA A 89 -14.36 15.99 -5.42
CA ALA A 89 -13.17 16.84 -5.36
C ALA A 89 -13.35 18.03 -4.39
N LYS A 90 -12.35 18.28 -3.55
CA LYS A 90 -12.35 19.42 -2.62
C LYS A 90 -11.99 20.73 -3.30
N GLY A 91 -10.98 20.70 -4.19
CA GLY A 91 -10.40 21.88 -4.81
C GLY A 91 -10.86 22.14 -6.25
N THR A 92 -10.18 23.10 -6.88
CA THR A 92 -10.48 23.61 -8.23
C THR A 92 -9.45 23.19 -9.29
N GLU A 93 -8.57 22.24 -8.96
CA GLU A 93 -7.40 21.84 -9.76
C GLU A 93 -7.75 21.17 -11.09
N PHE A 94 -8.93 20.55 -11.18
CA PHE A 94 -9.46 19.94 -12.41
C PHE A 94 -9.91 20.97 -13.46
N GLY A 95 -9.80 22.26 -13.13
CA GLY A 95 -9.95 23.36 -14.08
C GLY A 95 -11.40 23.70 -14.42
N VAL A 96 -11.56 24.34 -15.58
CA VAL A 96 -12.83 24.85 -16.08
C VAL A 96 -13.01 24.44 -17.52
N SER A 97 -14.25 24.22 -17.95
CA SER A 97 -14.57 23.93 -19.34
C SER A 97 -16.01 24.33 -19.68
N ASN A 98 -16.27 24.39 -20.98
CA ASN A 98 -17.64 24.31 -21.48
C ASN A 98 -18.23 22.94 -21.17
N PHE A 99 -19.54 22.89 -20.90
CA PHE A 99 -20.25 21.63 -20.79
C PHE A 99 -20.19 20.89 -22.14
N ASN A 100 -20.48 21.62 -23.22
CA ASN A 100 -20.36 21.16 -24.60
C ASN A 100 -20.06 22.33 -25.57
N PRO A 101 -19.28 22.10 -26.65
CA PRO A 101 -19.12 23.08 -27.71
C PRO A 101 -20.43 23.30 -28.47
N ARG A 102 -20.53 24.44 -29.15
CA ARG A 102 -21.67 24.72 -30.03
C ARG A 102 -21.67 23.75 -31.20
N GLY A 103 -22.80 23.07 -31.42
CA GLY A 103 -22.99 22.18 -32.56
C GLY A 103 -22.94 22.93 -33.90
N SER A 104 -22.70 22.20 -34.98
CA SER A 104 -22.69 22.74 -36.35
C SER A 104 -24.04 23.30 -36.80
N ASN A 105 -25.13 22.90 -36.14
CA ASN A 105 -26.48 23.44 -36.30
C ASN A 105 -26.73 24.75 -35.53
N GLY A 106 -25.74 25.25 -34.77
CA GLY A 106 -25.85 26.45 -33.95
C GLY A 106 -26.57 26.24 -32.62
N GLU A 107 -26.95 25.02 -32.26
CA GLU A 107 -27.56 24.64 -30.98
C GLU A 107 -26.49 24.12 -29.99
N TYR A 108 -26.81 24.17 -28.70
CA TYR A 108 -25.95 23.61 -27.65
C TYR A 108 -26.58 22.33 -27.12
N SER A 109 -25.76 21.38 -26.66
CA SER A 109 -26.25 20.14 -26.06
C SER A 109 -26.11 20.16 -24.54
N ASN A 110 -27.16 19.75 -23.85
CA ASN A 110 -27.17 19.50 -22.40
C ASN A 110 -26.93 18.02 -22.06
N ALA A 111 -26.74 17.15 -23.05
CA ALA A 111 -26.51 15.73 -22.83
C ALA A 111 -25.15 15.53 -22.17
N TYR A 112 -25.13 14.81 -21.06
CA TYR A 112 -23.89 14.49 -20.36
C TYR A 112 -23.10 13.40 -21.07
N ALA A 113 -23.80 12.37 -21.56
CA ALA A 113 -23.20 11.34 -22.40
C ALA A 113 -22.62 11.96 -23.68
N GLY A 114 -21.34 11.67 -23.94
CA GLY A 114 -20.61 12.27 -25.07
C GLY A 114 -20.29 13.76 -24.90
N SER A 115 -20.45 14.32 -23.69
CA SER A 115 -20.11 15.71 -23.45
C SER A 115 -18.61 15.98 -23.44
N THR A 116 -18.20 17.24 -23.60
CA THR A 116 -16.79 17.62 -23.42
C THR A 116 -16.30 17.32 -22.02
N VAL A 117 -17.12 17.54 -21.00
CA VAL A 117 -16.73 17.23 -19.61
C VAL A 117 -16.59 15.72 -19.40
N ALA A 118 -17.49 14.90 -19.95
CA ALA A 118 -17.36 13.44 -19.90
C ALA A 118 -16.07 12.97 -20.60
N GLY A 119 -15.73 13.52 -21.77
CA GLY A 119 -14.49 13.19 -22.46
C GLY A 119 -13.22 13.59 -21.70
N LEU A 120 -13.26 14.67 -20.91
CA LEU A 120 -12.15 15.04 -20.01
C LEU A 120 -11.97 13.99 -18.90
N PHE A 121 -13.07 13.48 -18.33
CA PHE A 121 -13.04 12.42 -17.33
C PHE A 121 -12.58 11.07 -17.87
N ASP A 122 -12.96 10.71 -19.08
CA ASP A 122 -12.45 9.50 -19.75
C ASP A 122 -10.92 9.59 -19.91
N ALA A 123 -10.42 10.76 -20.32
CA ALA A 123 -8.98 11.00 -20.49
C ALA A 123 -8.19 10.91 -19.18
N MET A 124 -8.81 11.21 -18.02
CA MET A 124 -8.12 11.13 -16.71
C MET A 124 -7.72 9.70 -16.35
N THR A 125 -8.46 8.68 -16.81
CA THR A 125 -8.19 7.26 -16.50
C THR A 125 -7.66 6.46 -17.68
N ALA A 126 -7.55 7.09 -18.86
CA ALA A 126 -6.94 6.50 -20.06
C ALA A 126 -5.41 6.41 -19.91
N GLU A 127 -4.76 5.71 -20.84
CA GLU A 127 -3.28 5.59 -20.88
C GLU A 127 -2.62 6.99 -20.88
N ASN A 128 -1.69 7.21 -19.94
CA ASN A 128 -1.04 8.50 -19.63
C ASN A 128 -1.95 9.56 -18.97
N GLY A 129 -3.17 9.19 -18.56
CA GLY A 129 -4.04 10.01 -17.74
C GLY A 129 -3.55 10.10 -16.29
N GLU A 130 -3.88 11.19 -15.60
CA GLU A 130 -3.44 11.48 -14.23
C GLU A 130 -3.83 10.39 -13.21
N PHE A 131 -4.92 9.66 -13.46
CA PHE A 131 -5.43 8.59 -12.60
C PHE A 131 -5.25 7.21 -13.23
N TYR A 132 -4.41 7.08 -14.27
CA TYR A 132 -4.20 5.81 -14.97
C TYR A 132 -3.76 4.70 -14.01
N ASP A 133 -2.76 4.97 -13.17
CA ASP A 133 -2.17 3.97 -12.27
C ASP A 133 -3.13 3.53 -11.15
N VAL A 134 -4.12 4.37 -10.82
CA VAL A 134 -5.12 4.10 -9.77
C VAL A 134 -6.51 3.76 -10.32
N ALA A 135 -6.65 3.68 -11.65
CA ALA A 135 -7.95 3.51 -12.31
C ALA A 135 -8.67 2.22 -11.91
N SER A 136 -7.94 1.20 -11.45
CA SER A 136 -8.49 -0.09 -11.01
C SER A 136 -9.31 0.00 -9.71
N ALA A 137 -9.03 0.97 -8.84
CA ALA A 137 -9.81 1.23 -7.63
C ALA A 137 -11.03 2.13 -7.85
N ILE A 138 -11.16 2.72 -9.04
CA ILE A 138 -12.29 3.57 -9.38
C ILE A 138 -13.36 2.72 -10.07
N GLN A 139 -14.50 2.53 -9.42
CA GLN A 139 -15.59 1.74 -9.98
C GLN A 139 -16.19 2.42 -11.20
N THR A 140 -16.34 1.67 -12.30
CA THR A 140 -17.17 2.10 -13.43
C THR A 140 -18.64 1.98 -13.04
N VAL A 141 -19.37 3.08 -13.11
CA VAL A 141 -20.80 3.14 -12.82
C VAL A 141 -21.59 3.46 -14.08
N THR A 142 -22.74 2.82 -14.25
CA THR A 142 -23.71 3.20 -15.28
C THR A 142 -24.54 4.38 -14.77
N LEU A 143 -24.34 5.55 -15.35
CA LEU A 143 -25.09 6.75 -15.03
C LEU A 143 -26.36 6.82 -15.87
N GLU A 144 -27.50 6.89 -15.20
CA GLU A 144 -28.78 7.18 -15.84
C GLU A 144 -28.88 8.67 -16.18
N ASN A 145 -29.53 8.98 -17.30
CA ASN A 145 -29.83 10.36 -17.66
C ASN A 145 -30.84 10.98 -16.69
N THR A 146 -30.53 12.17 -16.19
CA THR A 146 -31.35 12.90 -15.23
C THR A 146 -31.76 14.24 -15.82
N GLY A 147 -33.06 14.54 -15.88
CA GLY A 147 -33.55 15.81 -16.40
C GLY A 147 -34.96 15.82 -17.00
N GLU A 148 -35.62 17.00 -16.99
CA GLU A 148 -37.02 17.18 -17.41
C GLU A 148 -37.26 17.04 -18.93
N MET A 149 -36.21 17.05 -19.75
CA MET A 149 -36.29 17.11 -21.23
C MET A 149 -35.69 15.91 -21.97
N GLY A 150 -35.34 14.82 -21.26
CA GLY A 150 -34.96 13.53 -21.87
C GLY A 150 -33.70 13.58 -22.73
N ALA A 151 -32.53 13.82 -22.13
CA ALA A 151 -31.26 13.53 -22.80
C ALA A 151 -31.17 12.01 -23.10
N GLU A 152 -30.68 11.61 -24.27
CA GLU A 152 -30.60 10.20 -24.70
C GLU A 152 -29.32 9.50 -24.21
N GLY A 153 -29.45 8.22 -23.81
CA GLY A 153 -28.36 7.26 -23.56
C GLY A 153 -27.72 7.24 -22.16
N ASN A 154 -27.74 6.09 -21.49
CA ASN A 154 -26.90 5.83 -20.30
C ASN A 154 -25.42 5.88 -20.68
N ILE A 155 -24.57 6.27 -19.74
CA ILE A 155 -23.11 6.27 -19.92
C ILE A 155 -22.42 5.52 -18.78
N ASP A 156 -21.51 4.63 -19.14
CA ASP A 156 -20.60 4.01 -18.18
C ASP A 156 -19.42 4.96 -17.95
N ALA A 157 -19.18 5.35 -16.70
CA ALA A 157 -18.16 6.33 -16.36
C ALA A 157 -17.44 5.96 -15.05
N LYS A 158 -16.15 6.29 -14.96
CA LYS A 158 -15.36 6.19 -13.72
C LYS A 158 -15.46 7.48 -12.91
N PHE A 159 -15.16 8.61 -13.56
CA PHE A 159 -15.39 9.94 -13.03
C PHE A 159 -16.64 10.56 -13.62
N TYR A 160 -17.36 11.33 -12.81
CA TYR A 160 -18.61 11.96 -13.21
C TYR A 160 -18.93 13.25 -12.45
N LEU A 161 -19.82 14.07 -13.00
CA LEU A 161 -20.42 15.17 -12.24
C LEU A 161 -21.61 14.64 -11.44
N ILE A 162 -21.84 15.18 -10.24
CA ILE A 162 -23.05 14.83 -9.48
C ILE A 162 -24.30 15.50 -10.08
N THR A 163 -25.46 14.96 -9.74
CA THR A 163 -26.78 15.50 -10.09
C THR A 163 -27.13 16.72 -9.23
N LYS A 164 -28.15 17.46 -9.67
CA LYS A 164 -28.75 18.53 -8.89
C LYS A 164 -29.30 18.02 -7.55
N GLU A 165 -29.94 16.85 -7.55
CA GLU A 165 -30.53 16.24 -6.37
C GLU A 165 -29.44 15.84 -5.35
N GLU A 166 -28.36 15.20 -5.83
CA GLU A 166 -27.19 14.88 -5.01
C GLU A 166 -26.53 16.15 -4.47
N ALA A 167 -26.38 17.18 -5.30
CA ALA A 167 -25.85 18.47 -4.85
C ALA A 167 -26.75 19.10 -3.77
N ASP A 168 -28.06 19.16 -3.96
CA ASP A 168 -29.02 19.72 -2.99
C ASP A 168 -28.95 19.03 -1.61
N ALA A 169 -28.59 17.74 -1.57
CA ALA A 169 -28.41 17.00 -0.33
C ALA A 169 -27.12 17.37 0.43
N LEU A 170 -26.14 18.01 -0.21
CA LEU A 170 -24.87 18.38 0.40
C LEU A 170 -24.99 19.65 1.27
N PRO A 171 -24.20 19.75 2.36
CA PRO A 171 -24.10 20.98 3.14
C PRO A 171 -23.45 22.10 2.32
N ASP A 172 -23.78 23.35 2.66
CA ASP A 172 -23.23 24.55 2.00
C ASP A 172 -21.69 24.59 2.06
N SER A 173 -21.09 24.06 3.13
CA SER A 173 -19.63 23.96 3.31
C SER A 173 -18.94 23.10 2.26
N ILE A 174 -19.64 22.12 1.67
CA ILE A 174 -19.11 21.32 0.56
C ILE A 174 -19.44 21.98 -0.78
N ARG A 175 -20.64 22.55 -0.94
CA ARG A 175 -21.12 23.10 -2.22
C ARG A 175 -20.46 24.41 -2.63
N ILE A 176 -20.17 25.29 -1.68
CA ILE A 176 -19.57 26.60 -1.94
C ILE A 176 -18.09 26.42 -2.25
N LEU A 177 -17.74 26.52 -3.52
CA LEU A 177 -16.37 26.44 -4.01
C LEU A 177 -16.20 27.43 -5.16
N ASN A 178 -15.29 28.39 -5.01
CA ASN A 178 -15.11 29.47 -5.99
C ASN A 178 -14.05 29.11 -7.04
N PHE A 179 -14.48 28.69 -8.23
CA PHE A 179 -13.59 28.54 -9.37
C PHE A 179 -13.23 29.91 -9.98
N GLU A 180 -12.04 30.45 -9.69
CA GLU A 180 -11.66 31.81 -10.11
C GLU A 180 -11.75 32.07 -11.63
N LYS A 181 -11.53 31.02 -12.44
CA LYS A 181 -11.61 31.07 -13.91
C LYS A 181 -13.01 30.78 -14.46
N SER A 182 -13.98 30.51 -13.59
CA SER A 182 -15.36 30.26 -13.99
C SER A 182 -16.12 31.55 -14.22
N GLU A 183 -16.96 31.54 -15.24
CA GLU A 183 -18.01 32.53 -15.40
C GLU A 183 -19.05 32.38 -14.27
N TYR A 184 -19.87 33.41 -14.05
CA TYR A 184 -20.94 33.40 -13.04
C TYR A 184 -20.50 33.05 -11.61
N CYS A 185 -19.58 33.85 -11.07
CA CYS A 185 -19.24 33.83 -9.65
C CYS A 185 -18.76 32.45 -9.16
N GLY A 186 -17.77 31.87 -9.87
CA GLY A 186 -17.12 30.65 -9.43
C GLY A 186 -17.92 29.37 -9.63
N ALA A 187 -18.94 29.37 -10.50
CA ALA A 187 -19.84 28.24 -10.67
C ALA A 187 -19.15 26.94 -11.11
N TRP A 188 -19.80 25.79 -10.88
CA TRP A 188 -19.34 24.48 -11.34
C TRP A 188 -20.50 23.61 -11.85
N TRP A 189 -20.19 22.75 -12.82
CA TRP A 189 -21.17 21.98 -13.57
C TRP A 189 -21.80 20.83 -12.78
N LEU A 190 -23.08 20.55 -13.06
CA LEU A 190 -23.80 19.35 -12.66
C LEU A 190 -24.23 18.57 -13.92
N ARG A 191 -24.43 17.25 -13.81
CA ARG A 191 -24.85 16.44 -14.97
C ARG A 191 -26.35 16.48 -15.27
N THR A 192 -27.18 17.05 -14.39
CA THR A 192 -28.63 17.11 -14.59
C THR A 192 -28.97 18.02 -15.77
N ALA A 193 -29.63 17.46 -16.78
CA ALA A 193 -30.15 18.19 -17.93
C ALA A 193 -31.42 18.97 -17.53
N VAL A 194 -31.46 20.26 -17.82
CA VAL A 194 -32.59 21.11 -17.40
C VAL A 194 -33.41 21.59 -18.60
N HIS A 195 -32.76 22.23 -19.57
CA HIS A 195 -33.39 22.74 -20.79
C HIS A 195 -32.57 22.38 -22.04
N LYS A 196 -33.15 22.51 -23.24
CA LYS A 196 -32.58 22.03 -24.53
C LYS A 196 -31.11 22.38 -24.74
N ASN A 197 -30.67 23.53 -24.20
CA ASN A 197 -29.33 24.07 -24.38
C ASN A 197 -28.54 24.23 -23.06
N CYS A 198 -29.02 23.69 -21.93
CA CYS A 198 -28.46 23.99 -20.61
C CYS A 198 -28.40 22.79 -19.64
N ALA A 199 -27.21 22.57 -19.08
CA ALA A 199 -26.99 21.74 -17.89
C ALA A 199 -27.15 22.54 -16.59
N ALA A 200 -27.46 21.86 -15.48
CA ALA A 200 -27.52 22.45 -14.15
C ALA A 200 -26.11 22.83 -13.64
N TYR A 201 -26.06 23.74 -12.67
CA TYR A 201 -24.80 24.18 -12.05
C TYR A 201 -25.03 24.66 -10.60
N VAL A 202 -23.94 24.81 -9.85
CA VAL A 202 -23.92 25.36 -8.48
C VAL A 202 -23.12 26.67 -8.46
N PHE A 203 -23.60 27.69 -7.75
CA PHE A 203 -22.86 28.95 -7.56
C PHE A 203 -21.70 28.81 -6.56
N GLY A 204 -20.53 29.34 -6.92
CA GLY A 204 -19.29 29.17 -6.15
C GLY A 204 -19.02 30.20 -5.04
N VAL A 205 -19.68 31.35 -5.03
CA VAL A 205 -19.45 32.41 -4.01
C VAL A 205 -20.54 32.48 -2.95
N ALA A 206 -20.17 32.70 -1.69
CA ALA A 206 -21.07 32.89 -0.54
C ALA A 206 -21.81 34.25 -0.55
N ASN A 207 -22.55 34.57 -1.62
CA ASN A 207 -23.55 35.64 -1.61
C ASN A 207 -24.96 35.06 -1.32
N ASN A 208 -26.04 35.84 -1.43
CA ASN A 208 -27.43 35.35 -1.23
C ASN A 208 -27.84 34.16 -2.14
N HIS A 209 -26.98 33.77 -3.08
CA HIS A 209 -27.17 32.67 -4.03
C HIS A 209 -26.06 31.61 -3.97
N GLY A 210 -25.06 31.75 -3.08
CA GLY A 210 -23.95 30.82 -2.93
C GLY A 210 -24.36 29.41 -2.56
N GLY A 211 -23.72 28.42 -3.19
CA GLY A 211 -23.97 27.02 -2.93
C GLY A 211 -25.33 26.50 -3.43
N LYS A 212 -26.26 27.35 -3.90
CA LYS A 212 -27.58 26.88 -4.34
C LYS A 212 -27.49 26.27 -5.76
N PRO A 213 -27.87 24.98 -5.94
CA PRO A 213 -28.05 24.41 -7.26
C PRO A 213 -29.14 25.16 -8.02
N ARG A 214 -28.87 25.52 -9.27
CA ARG A 214 -29.80 26.29 -10.10
C ARG A 214 -30.01 25.67 -11.46
N GLN A 215 -31.17 26.04 -12.03
CA GLN A 215 -31.56 25.79 -13.39
C GLN A 215 -31.14 26.97 -14.27
N ALA A 216 -30.42 26.69 -15.35
CA ALA A 216 -30.10 27.67 -16.37
C ALA A 216 -31.36 28.06 -17.16
N GLY A 217 -31.95 29.21 -16.82
CA GLY A 217 -33.20 29.72 -17.39
C GLY A 217 -34.03 30.53 -16.39
N GLU A 218 -33.96 30.22 -15.09
CA GLU A 218 -34.64 30.99 -14.02
C GLU A 218 -34.04 32.39 -13.81
N SER A 219 -32.80 32.60 -14.27
CA SER A 219 -32.06 33.88 -14.23
C SER A 219 -31.98 34.59 -15.58
N GLY A 220 -32.67 34.10 -16.63
CA GLY A 220 -32.70 34.75 -17.96
C GLY A 220 -31.42 34.59 -18.79
N VAL A 221 -30.68 33.50 -18.59
CA VAL A 221 -29.37 33.28 -19.24
C VAL A 221 -29.51 32.27 -20.38
N ASP A 222 -29.74 32.77 -21.59
CA ASP A 222 -29.68 31.94 -22.81
C ASP A 222 -28.23 31.49 -23.06
N GLY A 223 -27.98 30.18 -23.14
CA GLY A 223 -26.71 29.61 -23.59
C GLY A 223 -25.79 29.00 -22.52
N ALA A 224 -26.31 28.58 -21.36
CA ALA A 224 -25.46 28.10 -20.26
C ALA A 224 -24.45 27.01 -20.66
N SER A 225 -24.78 26.04 -21.52
CA SER A 225 -23.79 24.99 -21.88
C SER A 225 -22.55 25.52 -22.62
N SER A 226 -22.60 26.76 -23.14
CA SER A 226 -21.49 27.48 -23.75
C SER A 226 -20.65 28.28 -22.75
N MET A 227 -21.03 28.28 -21.47
CA MET A 227 -20.30 28.98 -20.42
C MET A 227 -19.12 28.15 -19.96
N ILE A 228 -18.12 28.81 -19.41
CA ILE A 228 -16.94 28.16 -18.85
C ILE A 228 -17.14 28.07 -17.35
N PHE A 229 -17.50 26.88 -16.84
CA PHE A 229 -17.63 26.63 -15.40
C PHE A 229 -16.62 25.60 -14.90
N GLY A 230 -16.47 25.55 -13.58
CA GLY A 230 -15.65 24.57 -12.87
C GLY A 230 -16.02 23.13 -13.19
N ILE A 231 -14.99 22.31 -13.35
CA ILE A 231 -15.10 20.85 -13.42
C ILE A 231 -14.82 20.33 -12.02
N ARG A 232 -15.80 19.65 -11.43
CA ARG A 232 -15.68 19.09 -10.09
C ARG A 232 -16.01 17.59 -10.13
N PRO A 233 -15.00 16.72 -10.32
CA PRO A 233 -15.23 15.29 -10.45
C PRO A 233 -15.72 14.67 -9.14
N ALA A 234 -16.57 13.67 -9.30
CA ALA A 234 -16.90 12.67 -8.30
C ALA A 234 -16.65 11.27 -8.86
N PHE A 235 -16.43 10.29 -7.99
CA PHE A 235 -16.29 8.89 -8.38
C PHE A 235 -16.64 7.95 -7.23
N LYS A 236 -16.86 6.67 -7.54
CA LYS A 236 -17.01 5.61 -6.54
C LYS A 236 -15.68 4.89 -6.33
N LEU A 237 -15.13 4.95 -5.13
CA LEU A 237 -13.93 4.25 -4.71
C LEU A 237 -14.29 2.84 -4.23
N ASP A 238 -13.70 1.81 -4.83
CA ASP A 238 -13.89 0.40 -4.46
C ASP A 238 -13.03 0.05 -3.25
N LEU A 239 -13.67 -0.16 -2.09
CA LEU A 239 -12.99 -0.44 -0.82
C LEU A 239 -12.25 -1.79 -0.81
N SER A 240 -12.53 -2.69 -1.77
CA SER A 240 -11.77 -3.94 -1.93
C SER A 240 -10.43 -3.74 -2.63
N LYS A 241 -10.15 -2.52 -3.10
CA LYS A 241 -8.97 -2.15 -3.89
C LYS A 241 -8.12 -1.10 -3.21
N VAL A 242 -8.41 -0.70 -1.97
CA VAL A 242 -7.68 0.36 -1.28
C VAL A 242 -7.55 0.15 0.22
N THR A 243 -6.46 0.67 0.79
CA THR A 243 -6.26 0.80 2.24
C THR A 243 -6.34 2.27 2.64
N LEU A 244 -6.87 2.55 3.83
CA LEU A 244 -6.92 3.89 4.43
C LEU A 244 -5.91 3.97 5.57
N SER A 245 -4.96 4.90 5.49
CA SER A 245 -4.04 5.25 6.58
C SER A 245 -3.91 6.76 6.65
N ASP A 246 -4.01 7.35 7.84
CA ASP A 246 -3.85 8.80 8.05
C ASP A 246 -4.66 9.67 7.06
N HIS A 247 -5.93 9.31 6.86
CA HIS A 247 -6.86 9.95 5.90
C HIS A 247 -6.42 9.85 4.42
N GLU A 248 -5.44 9.02 4.07
CA GLU A 248 -5.03 8.74 2.69
C GLU A 248 -5.45 7.34 2.25
N PHE A 249 -6.16 7.27 1.11
CA PHE A 249 -6.42 6.03 0.40
C PHE A 249 -5.29 5.73 -0.58
N THR A 250 -4.73 4.52 -0.48
CA THR A 250 -3.75 3.98 -1.43
C THR A 250 -4.26 2.66 -2.01
N LEU A 251 -3.82 2.28 -3.21
CA LEU A 251 -4.21 1.00 -3.80
C LEU A 251 -3.81 -0.16 -2.87
N ASP A 252 -4.73 -1.11 -2.71
CA ASP A 252 -4.43 -2.39 -2.09
C ASP A 252 -3.44 -3.13 -3.00
N PRO A 253 -2.26 -3.48 -2.51
CA PRO A 253 -1.32 -4.28 -3.27
C PRO A 253 -1.92 -5.67 -3.57
N VAL A 254 -2.18 -5.98 -4.85
CA VAL A 254 -2.74 -7.28 -5.26
C VAL A 254 -1.61 -8.26 -5.55
N THR A 255 -1.63 -9.42 -4.89
CA THR A 255 -0.80 -10.55 -5.33
C THR A 255 -1.52 -11.35 -6.41
N ASP A 256 -1.01 -11.30 -7.63
CA ASP A 256 -1.40 -12.16 -8.75
C ASP A 256 -0.13 -12.69 -9.41
N TYR A 257 0.08 -14.01 -9.41
CA TYR A 257 1.28 -14.60 -10.00
C TYR A 257 0.96 -15.82 -10.86
N THR A 258 1.79 -15.99 -11.88
CA THR A 258 1.88 -17.19 -12.69
C THR A 258 3.25 -17.81 -12.49
N LEU A 259 3.27 -19.05 -11.97
CA LEU A 259 4.48 -19.86 -11.87
C LEU A 259 4.57 -20.82 -13.06
N THR A 260 5.73 -20.84 -13.71
CA THR A 260 6.08 -21.72 -14.83
C THR A 260 7.28 -22.58 -14.44
N ILE A 261 7.11 -23.90 -14.52
CA ILE A 261 8.13 -24.90 -14.19
C ILE A 261 8.28 -25.93 -15.32
N PRO A 262 9.43 -26.65 -15.40
CA PRO A 262 9.59 -27.77 -16.34
C PRO A 262 8.61 -28.89 -16.01
N ALA A 263 7.81 -29.36 -16.98
CA ALA A 263 6.82 -30.42 -16.72
C ALA A 263 7.42 -31.85 -16.79
N LYS A 264 8.50 -32.03 -17.56
CA LYS A 264 9.22 -33.30 -17.70
C LYS A 264 10.63 -33.03 -18.23
N PHE A 265 11.60 -33.77 -17.72
CA PHE A 265 12.98 -33.75 -18.19
C PHE A 265 13.54 -35.19 -18.24
N ASP A 266 14.32 -35.51 -19.27
CA ASP A 266 14.97 -36.81 -19.43
C ASP A 266 16.45 -36.67 -19.04
N ILE A 267 16.95 -37.54 -18.15
CA ILE A 267 18.35 -37.55 -17.71
C ILE A 267 19.23 -38.16 -18.81
N ALA A 268 20.23 -37.41 -19.27
CA ALA A 268 21.10 -37.84 -20.35
C ALA A 268 22.31 -38.66 -19.86
N ASN A 269 22.96 -38.22 -18.77
CA ASN A 269 24.19 -38.81 -18.25
C ASN A 269 24.28 -38.70 -16.71
N SER A 270 25.26 -39.38 -16.11
CA SER A 270 25.73 -39.04 -14.76
C SER A 270 26.40 -37.65 -14.77
N GLY A 271 26.41 -36.98 -13.63
CA GLY A 271 26.83 -35.60 -13.48
C GLY A 271 25.70 -34.60 -13.76
N TRP A 272 26.08 -33.37 -14.10
CA TRP A 272 25.16 -32.26 -14.31
C TRP A 272 24.23 -32.43 -15.52
N ASN A 273 22.95 -32.17 -15.29
CA ASN A 273 21.91 -32.08 -16.31
C ASN A 273 21.07 -30.81 -16.04
N GLU A 274 21.18 -29.78 -16.88
CA GLU A 274 20.31 -28.59 -16.80
C GLU A 274 18.88 -28.95 -17.23
N ILE A 275 17.88 -28.63 -16.40
CA ILE A 275 16.49 -29.07 -16.62
C ILE A 275 15.54 -27.95 -17.06
N GLY A 276 15.93 -26.69 -16.88
CA GLY A 276 15.18 -25.51 -17.31
C GLY A 276 15.13 -24.44 -16.23
N ASP A 277 14.07 -23.64 -16.26
CA ASP A 277 13.91 -22.48 -15.37
C ASP A 277 12.65 -22.62 -14.50
N ILE A 278 12.75 -22.14 -13.26
CA ILE A 278 11.60 -21.72 -12.45
C ILE A 278 11.38 -20.25 -12.74
N SER A 279 10.29 -19.92 -13.41
CA SER A 279 9.98 -18.53 -13.74
C SER A 279 8.62 -18.12 -13.20
N ALA A 280 8.57 -16.91 -12.66
CA ALA A 280 7.37 -16.32 -12.12
C ALA A 280 7.14 -14.94 -12.75
N SER A 281 5.87 -14.61 -13.00
CA SER A 281 5.44 -13.32 -13.52
C SER A 281 4.15 -12.88 -12.84
N GLY A 282 3.83 -11.58 -12.90
CA GLY A 282 2.68 -10.98 -12.23
C GLY A 282 3.12 -9.91 -11.24
N THR A 283 2.34 -9.72 -10.18
CA THR A 283 2.54 -8.71 -9.14
C THR A 283 2.52 -9.38 -7.77
N LEU A 284 3.43 -8.96 -6.90
CA LEU A 284 3.42 -9.33 -5.48
C LEU A 284 2.91 -8.15 -4.67
N GLU A 285 2.23 -8.46 -3.58
CA GLU A 285 1.91 -7.45 -2.59
C GLU A 285 3.19 -6.88 -1.97
N ASP A 286 3.19 -5.59 -1.64
CA ASP A 286 4.37 -4.94 -1.05
C ASP A 286 4.76 -5.63 0.27
N GLY A 287 6.06 -5.79 0.49
CA GLY A 287 6.57 -6.57 1.62
C GLY A 287 6.26 -8.09 1.58
N LYS A 288 5.75 -8.64 0.47
CA LYS A 288 5.61 -10.09 0.25
C LYS A 288 6.67 -10.65 -0.68
N LYS A 289 6.90 -11.96 -0.57
CA LYS A 289 7.70 -12.74 -1.50
C LYS A 289 6.97 -13.99 -1.96
N LEU A 290 7.26 -14.42 -3.18
CA LEU A 290 6.88 -15.73 -3.68
C LEU A 290 7.95 -16.74 -3.30
N VAL A 291 7.58 -17.76 -2.53
CA VAL A 291 8.44 -18.89 -2.18
C VAL A 291 7.99 -20.11 -2.98
N VAL A 292 8.91 -20.71 -3.72
CA VAL A 292 8.73 -21.97 -4.44
C VAL A 292 9.60 -23.03 -3.76
N SER A 293 9.02 -24.15 -3.33
CA SER A 293 9.77 -25.29 -2.79
C SER A 293 9.58 -26.53 -3.66
N ALA A 294 10.56 -27.43 -3.67
CA ALA A 294 10.54 -28.69 -4.40
C ALA A 294 10.69 -29.88 -3.44
N GLU A 295 9.84 -30.90 -3.62
CA GLU A 295 9.88 -32.15 -2.86
C GLU A 295 9.93 -33.35 -3.81
N SER A 296 10.86 -34.28 -3.58
CA SER A 296 10.97 -35.52 -4.33
C SER A 296 10.21 -36.66 -3.65
N GLU A 297 9.40 -37.39 -4.42
CA GLU A 297 8.66 -38.56 -3.95
C GLU A 297 9.59 -39.69 -3.47
N ASN A 298 10.78 -39.81 -4.06
CA ASN A 298 11.73 -40.87 -3.77
C ASN A 298 12.98 -40.40 -2.98
N GLY A 299 12.92 -39.23 -2.34
CA GLY A 299 14.03 -38.70 -1.53
C GLY A 299 15.27 -38.37 -2.36
N TRP A 300 15.06 -37.69 -3.49
CA TRP A 300 16.08 -37.27 -4.45
C TRP A 300 16.83 -38.45 -5.08
N ALA A 301 16.07 -39.49 -5.46
CA ALA A 301 16.63 -40.67 -6.11
C ALA A 301 15.72 -41.16 -7.24
N LEU A 302 16.33 -41.46 -8.39
CA LEU A 302 15.65 -42.12 -9.50
C LEU A 302 15.47 -43.60 -9.15
N LYS A 303 14.23 -44.12 -9.20
CA LYS A 303 13.89 -45.49 -8.78
C LYS A 303 13.51 -46.40 -9.96
N SER A 304 13.94 -47.65 -9.89
CA SER A 304 13.52 -48.75 -10.77
C SER A 304 13.41 -50.04 -9.94
N GLY A 305 12.20 -50.37 -9.49
CA GLY A 305 11.99 -51.45 -8.51
C GLY A 305 12.75 -51.18 -7.21
N GLU A 306 13.61 -52.11 -6.80
CA GLU A 306 14.45 -51.95 -5.60
C GLU A 306 15.72 -51.12 -5.84
N TYR A 307 16.07 -50.83 -7.10
CA TYR A 307 17.29 -50.10 -7.44
C TYR A 307 17.07 -48.59 -7.41
N SER A 308 18.07 -47.85 -6.94
CA SER A 308 18.10 -46.39 -6.95
C SER A 308 19.43 -45.82 -7.43
N ILE A 309 19.35 -44.60 -7.98
CA ILE A 309 20.46 -43.72 -8.34
C ILE A 309 20.16 -42.36 -7.69
N GLY A 310 21.03 -41.88 -6.81
CA GLY A 310 20.85 -40.59 -6.17
C GLY A 310 21.06 -39.43 -7.16
N TYR A 311 20.43 -38.30 -6.88
CA TYR A 311 20.73 -37.04 -7.55
C TYR A 311 20.57 -35.87 -6.58
N THR A 312 21.16 -34.72 -6.92
CA THR A 312 21.02 -33.48 -6.15
C THR A 312 20.49 -32.38 -7.07
N MET A 313 19.42 -31.68 -6.68
CA MET A 313 18.93 -30.51 -7.41
C MET A 313 19.79 -29.28 -7.07
N LYS A 314 20.17 -28.47 -8.06
CA LYS A 314 21.02 -27.26 -7.89
C LYS A 314 20.61 -26.15 -8.86
N ASN A 315 21.13 -24.93 -8.64
CA ASN A 315 20.88 -23.78 -9.51
C ASN A 315 21.87 -23.70 -10.69
N ALA A 316 23.10 -24.17 -10.50
CA ALA A 316 24.14 -24.25 -11.53
C ALA A 316 25.07 -25.45 -11.34
N GLU A 317 25.78 -25.83 -12.40
CA GLU A 317 26.77 -26.93 -12.39
C GLU A 317 27.86 -26.75 -11.32
N THR A 318 28.29 -25.50 -11.12
CA THR A 318 29.35 -25.15 -10.16
C THR A 318 28.91 -25.17 -8.71
N ASP A 319 27.60 -25.28 -8.45
CA ASP A 319 27.08 -25.24 -7.09
C ASP A 319 27.42 -26.54 -6.37
N THR A 320 27.85 -26.39 -5.13
CA THR A 320 28.14 -27.51 -4.23
C THR A 320 26.98 -27.81 -3.29
N ALA A 321 26.12 -26.83 -3.02
CA ALA A 321 24.93 -26.97 -2.21
C ALA A 321 23.72 -27.40 -3.04
N ALA A 322 22.78 -28.12 -2.40
CA ALA A 322 21.49 -28.41 -2.99
C ALA A 322 20.61 -27.15 -3.02
N ALA A 323 19.71 -27.08 -3.99
CA ALA A 323 18.67 -26.06 -4.09
C ALA A 323 17.30 -26.73 -4.23
N ASP A 324 16.49 -26.62 -3.20
CA ASP A 324 15.11 -27.13 -3.14
C ASP A 324 14.09 -26.04 -2.77
N THR A 325 14.54 -24.79 -2.58
CA THR A 325 13.71 -23.63 -2.26
C THR A 325 14.22 -22.38 -2.97
N TRP A 326 13.30 -21.58 -3.50
CA TRP A 326 13.59 -20.33 -4.23
C TRP A 326 12.65 -19.23 -3.77
N GLU A 327 13.19 -18.03 -3.59
CA GLU A 327 12.44 -16.86 -3.14
C GLU A 327 12.53 -15.73 -4.17
N PHE A 328 11.38 -15.14 -4.50
CA PHE A 328 11.28 -14.00 -5.40
C PHE A 328 10.57 -12.85 -4.68
N THR A 329 11.29 -11.78 -4.38
CA THR A 329 10.75 -10.54 -3.78
C THR A 329 10.22 -9.57 -4.84
N THR A 330 10.60 -9.75 -6.11
CA THR A 330 10.11 -8.97 -7.25
C THR A 330 9.78 -9.88 -8.42
N LEU A 331 8.75 -9.53 -9.20
CA LEU A 331 8.35 -10.22 -10.43
C LEU A 331 8.38 -9.25 -11.63
N PRO A 332 8.71 -9.72 -12.84
CA PRO A 332 9.04 -11.11 -13.21
C PRO A 332 10.44 -11.52 -12.74
N ALA A 333 10.59 -12.81 -12.44
CA ALA A 333 11.87 -13.40 -12.06
C ALA A 333 12.03 -14.79 -12.68
N SER A 334 13.29 -15.21 -12.88
CA SER A 334 13.63 -16.54 -13.38
C SER A 334 14.88 -17.07 -12.70
N GLN A 335 14.86 -18.34 -12.33
CA GLN A 335 16.00 -19.06 -11.79
C GLN A 335 16.24 -20.34 -12.60
N LYS A 336 17.44 -20.49 -13.16
CA LYS A 336 17.89 -21.73 -13.79
C LYS A 336 18.03 -22.84 -12.74
N ILE A 337 17.65 -24.05 -13.11
CA ILE A 337 17.76 -25.24 -12.28
C ILE A 337 18.29 -26.44 -13.07
N GLY A 338 18.90 -27.37 -12.36
CA GLY A 338 19.38 -28.65 -12.90
C GLY A 338 19.50 -29.71 -11.82
N VAL A 339 19.90 -30.91 -12.23
CA VAL A 339 20.19 -32.02 -11.33
C VAL A 339 21.58 -32.59 -11.60
N ASP A 340 22.29 -32.92 -10.53
CA ASP A 340 23.57 -33.59 -10.56
C ASP A 340 23.37 -35.05 -10.17
N VAL A 341 23.56 -35.97 -11.12
CA VAL A 341 23.17 -37.38 -10.99
C VAL A 341 24.39 -38.23 -10.64
N GLU A 342 24.26 -39.12 -9.65
CA GLU A 342 25.35 -40.02 -9.24
C GLU A 342 25.79 -40.96 -10.39
N GLU A 343 27.02 -41.48 -10.28
CA GLU A 343 27.51 -42.49 -11.20
C GLU A 343 26.69 -43.80 -11.10
N TYR A 344 26.23 -44.31 -12.25
CA TYR A 344 25.35 -45.47 -12.32
C TYR A 344 25.85 -46.59 -13.24
N ARG A 345 27.11 -46.53 -13.71
CA ARG A 345 27.74 -47.67 -14.40
C ARG A 345 27.62 -48.95 -13.57
N GLY A 346 27.13 -50.01 -14.23
CA GLY A 346 26.95 -51.32 -13.62
C GLY A 346 25.59 -51.53 -12.93
N LYS A 347 24.73 -50.51 -12.87
CA LYS A 347 23.33 -50.69 -12.45
C LYS A 347 22.54 -51.47 -13.52
N PRO A 348 21.51 -52.24 -13.14
CA PRO A 348 20.68 -52.96 -14.10
C PRO A 348 19.98 -52.02 -15.09
N ALA A 349 19.86 -52.46 -16.34
CA ALA A 349 19.09 -51.74 -17.35
C ALA A 349 17.61 -51.66 -16.96
N GLY A 350 17.01 -50.49 -17.12
CA GLY A 350 15.61 -50.24 -16.77
C GLY A 350 15.27 -48.75 -16.88
N SER A 351 13.99 -48.42 -16.69
CA SER A 351 13.55 -47.03 -16.59
C SER A 351 13.62 -46.60 -15.13
N TYR A 352 14.48 -45.62 -14.85
CA TYR A 352 14.58 -45.00 -13.53
C TYR A 352 13.86 -43.66 -13.57
N THR A 353 12.91 -43.45 -12.68
CA THR A 353 12.10 -42.23 -12.65
C THR A 353 11.96 -41.72 -11.23
N ASP A 354 11.68 -40.43 -11.12
CA ASP A 354 11.26 -39.78 -9.89
C ASP A 354 10.20 -38.71 -10.22
N THR A 355 9.37 -38.39 -9.24
CA THR A 355 8.37 -37.31 -9.33
C THR A 355 8.78 -36.21 -8.36
N VAL A 356 8.94 -34.98 -8.87
CA VAL A 356 9.21 -33.80 -8.05
C VAL A 356 7.98 -32.90 -8.06
N THR A 357 7.51 -32.52 -6.88
CA THR A 357 6.39 -31.60 -6.69
C THR A 357 6.93 -30.23 -6.33
N PHE A 358 6.54 -29.20 -7.10
CA PHE A 358 6.83 -27.81 -6.78
C PHE A 358 5.62 -27.16 -6.13
N THR A 359 5.82 -26.55 -4.95
CA THR A 359 4.78 -25.84 -4.21
C THR A 359 5.09 -24.35 -4.19
N ALA A 360 4.14 -23.53 -4.63
CA ALA A 360 4.25 -22.08 -4.60
C ALA A 360 3.42 -21.50 -3.45
N SER A 361 4.01 -20.61 -2.65
CA SER A 361 3.32 -19.90 -1.58
C SER A 361 3.78 -18.44 -1.53
N VAL A 362 2.89 -17.56 -1.09
CA VAL A 362 3.21 -16.15 -0.86
C VAL A 362 3.35 -15.97 0.64
N THR A 363 4.49 -15.46 1.07
CA THR A 363 4.80 -15.23 2.48
C THR A 363 5.30 -13.80 2.68
N SER A 364 5.41 -13.38 3.93
CA SER A 364 6.07 -12.11 4.26
C SER A 364 7.53 -12.15 3.80
N ALA A 365 7.98 -11.12 3.09
CA ALA A 365 9.39 -10.91 2.81
C ALA A 365 10.14 -10.63 4.12
N ASN A 366 9.51 -9.86 5.03
CA ASN A 366 10.02 -9.58 6.35
C ASN A 366 10.07 -10.87 7.20
N PRO A 367 11.28 -11.41 7.51
CA PRO A 367 11.44 -12.61 8.33
C PRO A 367 11.06 -12.37 9.80
N TYR A 368 10.92 -11.11 10.20
CA TYR A 368 10.52 -10.70 11.54
C TYR A 368 9.03 -10.35 11.63
N ALA A 369 8.21 -10.67 10.62
CA ALA A 369 6.78 -10.34 10.63
C ALA A 369 6.02 -10.87 11.86
N ALA A 370 6.44 -12.03 12.39
CA ALA A 370 5.86 -12.63 13.59
C ALA A 370 6.35 -11.98 14.90
N ALA A 371 7.44 -11.21 14.88
CA ALA A 371 7.94 -10.49 16.04
C ALA A 371 7.06 -9.27 16.35
N ASN A 372 6.93 -8.95 17.63
CA ASN A 372 6.28 -7.76 18.13
C ASN A 372 7.32 -6.68 18.45
N VAL A 373 6.88 -5.43 18.51
CA VAL A 373 7.70 -4.36 19.12
C VAL A 373 8.07 -4.79 20.55
N ASN A 374 9.32 -4.55 20.92
CA ASN A 374 10.01 -4.99 22.14
C ASN A 374 10.53 -6.45 22.15
N ASP A 375 10.19 -7.27 21.15
CA ASP A 375 10.82 -8.59 21.04
C ASP A 375 12.31 -8.46 20.70
N VAL A 376 13.09 -9.46 21.11
CA VAL A 376 14.51 -9.57 20.76
C VAL A 376 14.66 -10.49 19.56
N VAL A 377 15.36 -10.01 18.53
CA VAL A 377 15.68 -10.75 17.31
C VAL A 377 17.19 -10.72 17.04
N SER A 378 17.68 -11.68 16.28
CA SER A 378 19.11 -11.72 15.90
C SER A 378 19.29 -11.31 14.43
N PHE A 379 20.31 -10.48 14.17
CA PHE A 379 20.70 -10.01 12.84
C PHE A 379 22.20 -9.71 12.80
N GLY A 380 22.91 -10.16 11.75
CA GLY A 380 24.35 -9.93 11.58
C GLY A 380 25.24 -10.44 12.73
N GLY A 381 24.78 -11.45 13.47
CA GLY A 381 25.50 -12.00 14.64
C GLY A 381 25.29 -11.23 15.96
N PHE A 382 24.41 -10.23 15.98
CA PHE A 382 24.06 -9.45 17.17
C PHE A 382 22.58 -9.61 17.55
N ASP A 383 22.26 -9.33 18.81
CA ASP A 383 20.89 -9.29 19.33
C ASP A 383 20.36 -7.86 19.35
N TRP A 384 19.12 -7.69 18.91
CA TRP A 384 18.47 -6.40 18.71
C TRP A 384 17.06 -6.41 19.27
N TYR A 385 16.63 -5.29 19.84
CA TYR A 385 15.21 -5.02 20.08
C TYR A 385 14.55 -4.55 18.79
N VAL A 386 13.37 -5.09 18.50
CA VAL A 386 12.45 -4.50 17.50
C VAL A 386 11.82 -3.25 18.12
N ILE A 387 12.15 -2.07 17.61
CA ILE A 387 11.61 -0.80 18.13
C ILE A 387 10.55 -0.16 17.21
N ASP A 388 10.48 -0.60 15.95
CA ASP A 388 9.39 -0.28 15.03
C ASP A 388 9.21 -1.41 14.01
N LYS A 389 7.98 -1.60 13.50
CA LYS A 389 7.66 -2.65 12.53
C LYS A 389 6.82 -2.09 11.38
N ARG A 390 7.27 -2.40 10.16
CA ARG A 390 6.62 -2.08 8.89
C ARG A 390 6.38 -3.39 8.11
N ASP A 391 5.52 -3.36 7.11
CA ASP A 391 5.28 -4.55 6.28
C ASP A 391 6.52 -4.93 5.45
N ASP A 392 7.31 -3.93 5.04
CA ASP A 392 8.53 -4.08 4.24
C ASP A 392 9.82 -4.14 5.08
N GLY A 393 9.73 -4.07 6.42
CA GLY A 393 10.93 -3.89 7.25
C GLY A 393 10.73 -3.80 8.75
N VAL A 394 11.85 -3.62 9.47
CA VAL A 394 11.87 -3.36 10.92
C VAL A 394 12.94 -2.33 11.26
N THR A 395 12.74 -1.57 12.34
CA THR A 395 13.80 -0.79 12.96
C THR A 395 14.32 -1.55 14.18
N LEU A 396 15.64 -1.71 14.22
CA LEU A 396 16.33 -2.48 15.24
C LEU A 396 17.24 -1.57 16.06
N LEU A 397 17.14 -1.65 17.39
CA LEU A 397 18.08 -1.05 18.34
C LEU A 397 18.92 -2.15 18.97
N MET A 398 20.24 -2.01 18.99
CA MET A 398 21.07 -3.05 19.57
C MET A 398 20.77 -3.24 21.05
N LYS A 399 20.61 -4.52 21.44
CA LYS A 399 20.19 -4.90 22.79
C LYS A 399 21.18 -4.43 23.84
N ASP A 400 22.46 -4.70 23.60
CA ASP A 400 23.59 -4.33 24.47
C ASP A 400 24.42 -3.22 23.82
N ASN A 401 25.26 -2.53 24.60
CA ASN A 401 26.24 -1.59 24.04
C ASN A 401 27.23 -2.36 23.15
N LEU A 402 27.44 -1.90 21.92
CA LEU A 402 28.44 -2.48 20.99
C LEU A 402 29.83 -2.49 21.63
N MET A 403 30.21 -1.31 22.13
CA MET A 403 31.48 -1.02 22.78
C MET A 403 31.39 0.34 23.46
N ASN A 404 32.42 0.68 24.24
CA ASN A 404 32.63 2.05 24.71
C ASN A 404 33.51 2.81 23.71
N LYS A 405 33.07 4.00 23.28
CA LYS A 405 33.78 4.84 22.32
C LYS A 405 33.35 6.30 22.49
N ALA A 406 34.29 7.22 22.30
CA ALA A 406 34.00 8.64 22.25
C ALA A 406 33.06 8.98 21.09
N TYR A 407 32.22 10.00 21.27
CA TYR A 407 31.39 10.56 20.22
C TYR A 407 32.26 11.21 19.13
N ASN A 408 33.32 11.90 19.54
CA ASN A 408 34.33 12.49 18.67
C ASN A 408 35.73 12.35 19.27
N ASP A 409 36.75 12.08 18.46
CA ASP A 409 38.11 11.75 18.95
C ASP A 409 38.82 12.92 19.66
N SER A 410 38.29 14.14 19.58
CA SER A 410 38.83 15.32 20.27
C SER A 410 37.71 16.18 20.86
N SER A 411 37.98 16.81 22.00
CA SER A 411 37.11 17.83 22.59
C SER A 411 37.07 19.07 21.70
N ALA A 412 36.07 19.14 20.83
CA ALA A 412 35.83 20.23 19.91
C ALA A 412 34.32 20.42 19.70
N ASN A 413 33.96 21.58 19.13
CA ASN A 413 32.61 21.78 18.66
C ASN A 413 32.34 20.82 17.49
N VAL A 414 31.30 19.98 17.60
CA VAL A 414 31.03 18.92 16.64
C VAL A 414 29.55 18.60 16.55
N THR A 415 29.08 18.21 15.38
CA THR A 415 27.72 17.73 15.10
C THR A 415 27.74 16.23 14.81
N TRP A 416 26.58 15.57 14.73
CA TRP A 416 26.50 14.17 14.29
C TRP A 416 27.15 13.95 12.92
N GLU A 417 26.84 14.81 11.95
CA GLU A 417 27.37 14.76 10.58
C GLU A 417 28.91 14.67 10.54
N ALA A 418 29.59 15.40 11.43
CA ALA A 418 31.04 15.59 11.40
C ALA A 418 31.80 14.77 12.46
N CYS A 419 31.12 14.00 13.32
CA CYS A 419 31.78 13.28 14.40
C CYS A 419 32.47 11.99 13.93
N THR A 420 33.54 11.60 14.61
CA THR A 420 34.29 10.37 14.27
C THR A 420 33.49 9.09 14.55
N LEU A 421 32.53 9.12 15.48
CA LEU A 421 31.68 7.97 15.78
C LEU A 421 30.75 7.60 14.61
N ARG A 422 30.15 8.58 13.94
CA ARG A 422 29.30 8.36 12.75
C ARG A 422 30.10 7.67 11.64
N THR A 423 31.34 8.12 11.42
CA THR A 423 32.27 7.50 10.46
C THR A 423 32.55 6.04 10.83
N PHE A 424 32.86 5.77 12.09
CA PHE A 424 33.08 4.39 12.56
C PHE A 424 31.86 3.48 12.32
N LEU A 425 30.65 3.97 12.61
CA LEU A 425 29.43 3.18 12.42
C LEU A 425 29.15 2.85 10.94
N ASN A 426 29.31 3.83 10.05
CA ASN A 426 28.99 3.69 8.63
C ASN A 426 30.15 3.16 7.76
N ASP A 427 31.35 3.04 8.32
CA ASP A 427 32.50 2.43 7.66
C ASP A 427 32.85 1.10 8.34
N GLU A 428 33.63 1.13 9.43
CA GLU A 428 34.16 -0.08 10.07
C GLU A 428 33.06 -1.06 10.52
N PHE A 429 32.06 -0.58 11.26
CA PHE A 429 31.02 -1.45 11.81
C PHE A 429 30.07 -1.95 10.71
N TYR A 430 29.58 -1.07 9.83
CA TYR A 430 28.78 -1.49 8.67
C TYR A 430 29.53 -2.50 7.78
N ASN A 431 30.83 -2.32 7.56
CA ASN A 431 31.65 -3.24 6.77
C ASN A 431 31.96 -4.58 7.45
N SER A 432 31.58 -4.75 8.73
CA SER A 432 31.69 -6.03 9.43
C SER A 432 30.54 -7.00 9.10
N PHE A 433 29.43 -6.51 8.55
CA PHE A 433 28.30 -7.33 8.10
C PHE A 433 28.63 -8.06 6.79
N SER A 434 28.00 -9.22 6.59
CA SER A 434 28.08 -9.96 5.32
C SER A 434 27.46 -9.16 4.18
N ASP A 435 27.84 -9.43 2.93
CA ASP A 435 27.26 -8.76 1.76
C ASP A 435 25.73 -8.96 1.67
N ASP A 436 25.25 -10.15 2.05
CA ASP A 436 23.82 -10.47 2.11
C ASP A 436 23.08 -9.68 3.20
N ASP A 437 23.71 -9.45 4.35
CA ASP A 437 23.11 -8.65 5.42
C ASP A 437 23.11 -7.18 5.09
N LYS A 438 24.20 -6.66 4.52
CA LYS A 438 24.29 -5.29 4.03
C LYS A 438 23.20 -4.97 3.01
N ALA A 439 22.88 -5.91 2.12
CA ALA A 439 21.82 -5.73 1.14
C ALA A 439 20.43 -5.50 1.77
N LYS A 440 20.23 -5.90 3.04
CA LYS A 440 18.98 -5.70 3.80
C LYS A 440 19.00 -4.41 4.64
N ILE A 441 20.17 -3.82 4.91
CA ILE A 441 20.28 -2.61 5.71
C ILE A 441 19.94 -1.40 4.82
N ALA A 442 18.88 -0.68 5.18
CA ALA A 442 18.41 0.47 4.43
C ALA A 442 19.22 1.73 4.76
N LEU A 443 19.58 2.49 3.73
CA LEU A 443 20.09 3.86 3.88
C LEU A 443 18.95 4.74 4.42
N THR A 444 19.15 5.31 5.61
CA THR A 444 18.11 6.01 6.37
C THR A 444 18.40 7.50 6.43
N HIS A 445 17.41 8.32 6.06
CA HIS A 445 17.47 9.76 6.22
C HIS A 445 17.14 10.14 7.67
N ASN A 446 18.10 10.76 8.37
CA ASN A 446 17.99 11.19 9.75
C ASN A 446 17.90 12.71 9.82
N THR A 447 16.76 13.24 10.27
CA THR A 447 16.66 14.65 10.60
C THR A 447 17.40 14.93 11.90
N ASN A 448 18.30 15.91 11.95
CA ASN A 448 19.11 16.22 13.14
C ASN A 448 18.61 17.49 13.87
N PRO A 449 17.53 17.39 14.66
CA PRO A 449 16.95 18.54 15.34
C PRO A 449 17.91 19.11 16.39
N ASN A 450 17.72 20.40 16.65
CA ASN A 450 18.40 21.10 17.73
C ASN A 450 18.04 20.49 19.08
N ASN A 451 18.90 20.69 20.08
CA ASN A 451 18.54 20.33 21.45
C ASN A 451 17.29 21.15 21.88
N PRO A 452 16.23 20.49 22.40
CA PRO A 452 15.02 21.19 22.84
C PRO A 452 15.27 22.06 24.09
N GLU A 453 16.38 21.86 24.80
CA GLU A 453 16.78 22.63 25.98
C GLU A 453 18.05 23.48 25.72
N GLY A 454 18.06 24.71 26.26
CA GLY A 454 19.19 25.64 26.16
C GLY A 454 19.11 26.63 24.99
N ASP A 455 20.21 27.35 24.75
CA ASP A 455 20.37 28.30 23.63
C ASP A 455 20.47 27.53 22.28
N SER A 456 19.38 26.86 21.87
CA SER A 456 19.16 26.20 20.57
C SER A 456 20.44 25.72 19.87
N ILE A 457 21.22 24.85 20.51
CA ILE A 457 22.44 24.28 19.89
C ILE A 457 22.02 23.49 18.67
N SER A 458 22.60 23.85 17.53
CA SER A 458 22.27 23.24 16.24
C SER A 458 22.59 21.74 16.25
N GLY A 459 21.65 20.91 15.80
CA GLY A 459 21.89 19.47 15.58
C GLY A 459 22.82 19.19 14.39
N GLY A 460 23.08 20.18 13.56
CA GLY A 460 23.79 20.04 12.29
C GLY A 460 22.84 19.82 11.12
N ASN A 461 23.39 19.46 9.96
CA ASN A 461 22.57 19.11 8.81
C ASN A 461 21.99 17.71 8.98
N ASP A 462 20.92 17.41 8.25
CA ASP A 462 20.39 16.05 8.14
C ASP A 462 21.42 15.13 7.47
N THR A 463 21.36 13.84 7.81
CA THR A 463 22.33 12.83 7.34
C THR A 463 21.64 11.60 6.77
N ASP A 464 22.24 10.98 5.77
CA ASP A 464 21.85 9.65 5.31
C ASP A 464 22.83 8.61 5.89
N ASP A 465 22.33 7.67 6.68
CA ASP A 465 23.13 6.70 7.44
C ASP A 465 22.57 5.28 7.27
N TYR A 466 23.44 4.29 7.08
CA TYR A 466 23.05 2.88 7.20
C TYR A 466 22.94 2.46 8.66
N ILE A 467 23.81 3.01 9.51
CA ILE A 467 23.84 2.75 10.95
C ILE A 467 23.94 4.08 11.68
N TYR A 468 23.02 4.33 12.61
CA TYR A 468 22.90 5.59 13.33
C TYR A 468 22.67 5.39 14.82
N LEU A 469 22.54 6.49 15.57
CA LEU A 469 22.11 6.50 16.97
C LEU A 469 20.78 7.23 17.08
N LEU A 470 19.96 6.91 18.08
CA LEU A 470 18.69 7.62 18.30
C LEU A 470 18.91 9.11 18.62
N SER A 471 17.95 9.95 18.25
CA SER A 471 17.80 11.31 18.77
C SER A 471 17.19 11.32 20.18
N ILE A 472 17.16 12.49 20.82
CA ILE A 472 16.46 12.71 22.09
C ILE A 472 14.98 12.29 21.99
N ASP A 473 14.27 12.72 20.94
CA ASP A 473 12.84 12.46 20.78
C ASP A 473 12.57 10.96 20.53
N GLU A 474 13.37 10.35 19.67
CA GLU A 474 13.31 8.91 19.39
C GLU A 474 13.60 8.09 20.66
N ALA A 475 14.62 8.47 21.43
CA ALA A 475 14.93 7.78 22.69
C ALA A 475 13.81 7.95 23.72
N ASN A 476 13.21 9.14 23.84
CA ASN A 476 12.09 9.39 24.75
C ASN A 476 10.82 8.61 24.38
N ALA A 477 10.61 8.33 23.09
CA ALA A 477 9.47 7.55 22.61
C ALA A 477 9.57 6.05 22.97
N LEU A 478 10.77 5.54 23.28
CA LEU A 478 10.95 4.14 23.66
C LEU A 478 10.39 3.81 25.04
N ASP A 479 10.03 2.54 25.24
CA ASP A 479 9.77 2.01 26.57
C ASP A 479 11.06 2.04 27.42
N ASN A 480 10.92 2.38 28.71
CA ASN A 480 12.08 2.48 29.60
C ASN A 480 12.80 1.14 29.78
N SER A 481 12.10 0.01 29.65
CA SER A 481 12.69 -1.33 29.74
C SER A 481 13.68 -1.65 28.60
N ILE A 482 13.58 -0.94 27.48
CA ILE A 482 14.53 -1.04 26.35
C ILE A 482 15.64 0.00 26.48
N ARG A 483 15.27 1.21 26.91
CA ARG A 483 16.18 2.35 27.03
C ARG A 483 17.19 2.15 28.16
N ALA A 484 16.76 1.62 29.30
CA ALA A 484 17.61 1.30 30.44
C ALA A 484 18.49 0.07 30.16
N ASN A 485 19.81 0.24 30.21
CA ASN A 485 20.78 -0.84 29.94
C ASN A 485 21.89 -0.92 31.01
N GLY A 486 21.69 -0.29 32.18
CA GLY A 486 22.68 -0.28 33.26
C GLY A 486 24.01 0.42 32.94
N SER A 487 24.11 1.07 31.78
CA SER A 487 25.28 1.82 31.30
C SER A 487 24.85 3.04 30.49
N TRP A 488 25.74 4.03 30.43
CA TRP A 488 25.54 5.22 29.61
C TRP A 488 25.72 4.92 28.13
N TRP A 489 24.89 5.53 27.27
CA TRP A 489 25.07 5.42 25.82
C TRP A 489 24.67 6.70 25.06
N TRP A 490 25.40 6.99 23.98
CA TRP A 490 25.26 8.22 23.19
C TRP A 490 23.95 8.30 22.39
N LEU A 491 23.46 9.52 22.23
CA LEU A 491 22.46 9.90 21.24
C LEU A 491 23.12 10.76 20.15
N ARG A 492 22.54 10.80 18.94
CA ARG A 492 23.03 11.68 17.86
C ARG A 492 22.71 13.17 18.08
N SER A 493 21.77 13.46 18.97
CA SER A 493 21.40 14.84 19.30
C SER A 493 22.52 15.55 20.07
N PRO A 494 22.73 16.86 19.84
CA PRO A 494 23.70 17.64 20.61
C PRO A 494 23.23 17.79 22.06
N GLY A 495 24.17 18.00 23.00
CA GLY A 495 23.85 18.48 24.34
C GLY A 495 23.66 20.00 24.37
N ILE A 496 23.64 20.61 25.56
CA ILE A 496 23.37 22.06 25.68
C ILE A 496 24.60 22.96 25.37
N TYR A 497 25.76 22.35 25.10
CA TYR A 497 26.94 23.05 24.58
C TYR A 497 27.43 22.34 23.31
N SER A 498 28.07 23.08 22.40
CA SER A 498 28.53 22.56 21.10
C SER A 498 29.61 21.47 21.18
N PHE A 499 30.24 21.27 22.34
CA PHE A 499 31.25 20.24 22.60
C PHE A 499 30.74 19.08 23.47
N VAL A 500 29.42 18.98 23.67
CA VAL A 500 28.75 17.86 24.36
C VAL A 500 27.68 17.24 23.46
N ALA A 501 27.44 15.94 23.61
CA ALA A 501 26.35 15.21 22.95
C ALA A 501 25.37 14.66 23.99
N ALA A 502 24.08 14.61 23.65
CA ALA A 502 23.06 14.03 24.53
C ALA A 502 23.31 12.52 24.70
N LEU A 503 22.83 11.97 25.82
CA LEU A 503 23.02 10.56 26.15
C LEU A 503 21.86 10.02 26.97
N VAL A 504 21.81 8.71 27.12
CA VAL A 504 20.91 8.01 28.04
C VAL A 504 21.70 7.48 29.22
N ASP A 505 21.16 7.66 30.44
CA ASP A 505 21.71 7.14 31.68
C ASP A 505 21.41 5.63 31.84
N GLY A 506 22.12 4.93 32.72
CA GLY A 506 21.96 3.49 32.93
C GLY A 506 20.57 3.08 33.43
N ASP A 507 19.83 4.00 34.07
CA ASP A 507 18.44 3.79 34.50
C ASP A 507 17.41 4.06 33.38
N GLY A 508 17.89 4.49 32.21
CA GLY A 508 17.08 4.84 31.05
C GLY A 508 16.74 6.33 30.95
N SER A 509 17.16 7.20 31.87
CA SER A 509 16.86 8.64 31.78
C SER A 509 17.56 9.29 30.57
N VAL A 510 16.84 10.07 29.77
CA VAL A 510 17.45 10.87 28.68
C VAL A 510 18.06 12.13 29.26
N ILE A 511 19.36 12.35 29.04
CA ILE A 511 20.16 13.46 29.57
C ILE A 511 20.48 14.45 28.45
N THR A 512 19.62 15.45 28.30
CA THR A 512 19.72 16.56 27.32
C THR A 512 20.90 17.50 27.59
N LEU A 513 21.35 17.60 28.84
CA LEU A 513 22.59 18.31 29.24
C LEU A 513 23.80 17.80 28.43
N GLY A 514 23.84 16.50 28.20
CA GLY A 514 24.89 15.81 27.45
C GLY A 514 26.18 15.54 28.23
N GLY A 515 27.08 14.80 27.59
CA GLY A 515 28.43 14.49 28.05
C GLY A 515 29.48 15.00 27.06
N VAL A 516 30.72 15.20 27.52
CA VAL A 516 31.82 15.71 26.69
C VAL A 516 32.12 14.71 25.56
N VAL A 517 32.19 15.20 24.32
CA VAL A 517 32.23 14.33 23.14
C VAL A 517 33.46 13.43 23.04
N ASP A 518 34.57 13.75 23.69
CA ASP A 518 35.79 12.93 23.71
C ASP A 518 35.86 11.93 24.87
N ASP A 519 34.77 11.77 25.63
CA ASP A 519 34.66 10.76 26.69
C ASP A 519 34.58 9.34 26.09
N THR A 520 35.64 8.57 26.27
CA THR A 520 35.76 7.19 25.76
C THR A 520 35.05 6.14 26.60
N GLU A 521 34.47 6.49 27.75
CA GLU A 521 33.81 5.53 28.67
C GLU A 521 32.31 5.35 28.38
N ARG A 522 31.77 6.05 27.38
CA ARG A 522 30.35 5.98 27.00
C ARG A 522 30.09 4.89 25.97
N GLY A 523 28.97 4.19 26.15
CA GLY A 523 28.53 3.14 25.27
C GLY A 523 27.99 3.63 23.93
N VAL A 524 28.09 2.77 22.92
CA VAL A 524 27.49 2.97 21.60
C VAL A 524 26.36 1.96 21.44
N ARG A 525 25.12 2.43 21.20
CA ARG A 525 23.97 1.58 20.86
C ARG A 525 23.45 1.91 19.46
N PRO A 526 24.00 1.23 18.45
CA PRO A 526 23.57 1.37 17.06
C PRO A 526 22.09 1.08 16.85
N VAL A 527 21.55 1.77 15.85
CA VAL A 527 20.23 1.58 15.27
C VAL A 527 20.40 1.34 13.78
N LEU A 528 19.60 0.44 13.22
CA LEU A 528 19.53 0.22 11.78
C LEU A 528 18.10 -0.07 11.35
N ASN A 529 17.82 0.20 10.09
CA ASN A 529 16.57 -0.17 9.44
C ASN A 529 16.84 -1.34 8.50
N LEU A 530 16.06 -2.42 8.65
CA LEU A 530 16.05 -3.51 7.69
C LEU A 530 14.90 -3.34 6.72
N LYS A 531 15.16 -3.65 5.45
CA LYS A 531 14.19 -3.73 4.36
C LYS A 531 14.29 -5.08 3.66
N PHE A 532 13.16 -5.69 3.32
CA PHE A 532 13.06 -7.06 2.77
C PHE A 532 12.30 -7.14 1.46
#